data_AF-A0A838DBQ6-F1
#
_entry.id   AF-A0A838DBQ6-F1
#
_cell.length_a   1.000
_cell.length_b   1.000
_cell.length_c   1.000
_cell.angle_alpha   90.00
_cell.angle_beta   90.00
_cell.angle_gamma   90.00
#
_symmetry.space_group_name_H-M   'P 1'
#
loop_
_entity.id
_entity.type
_entity.pdbx_description
1 polymer ?
#
loop_
_entity_poly.entity_id
_entity_poly.type
_entity_poly.pdbx_seq_one_letter_code
_entity_poly.pdbx_strand_id
1 'polypeptide(L)'
;MANNNNKNSKYFIILDIVGLDVSHLDSSSQKYPNISSLFQNEGEYGYMKPVFPSVTSTVQASILTGKYPRDHGIISNGFFDRENLQTLFWEQ
;
A
#
# COMPACT_ATOMS: atom_id res chain seq x y z
N MET A 1 16.65 -9.62 -31.41
CA MET A 1 15.74 -10.77 -31.22
C MET A 1 15.09 -10.60 -29.86
N ALA A 2 13.84 -10.14 -29.80
CA ALA A 2 13.13 -9.90 -28.55
C ALA A 2 12.68 -11.25 -27.98
N ASN A 3 13.14 -11.58 -26.77
CA ASN A 3 12.87 -12.83 -26.10
C ASN A 3 11.45 -12.78 -25.51
N ASN A 4 10.48 -13.25 -26.29
CA ASN A 4 9.06 -13.14 -25.98
C ASN A 4 8.62 -14.32 -25.08
N ASN A 5 9.11 -14.34 -23.85
CA ASN A 5 8.67 -15.31 -22.83
C ASN A 5 7.46 -14.75 -22.09
N ASN A 6 6.30 -14.82 -22.74
CA ASN A 6 5.02 -14.42 -22.15
C ASN A 6 4.59 -15.47 -21.11
N LYS A 7 5.22 -15.46 -19.93
CA LYS A 7 4.81 -16.27 -18.77
C LYS A 7 3.50 -15.69 -18.23
N ASN A 8 2.38 -16.31 -18.59
CA ASN A 8 1.11 -16.03 -17.93
C ASN A 8 1.22 -16.43 -16.44
N SER A 9 1.39 -15.44 -15.57
CA SER A 9 1.36 -15.64 -14.12
C SER A 9 -0.05 -16.03 -13.69
N LYS A 10 -0.18 -17.20 -13.07
CA LYS A 10 -1.47 -17.72 -12.56
C LYS A 10 -2.02 -16.88 -11.39
N TYR A 11 -1.15 -16.14 -10.71
CA TYR A 11 -1.48 -15.39 -9.50
C TYR A 11 -0.99 -13.96 -9.61
N PHE A 12 -1.77 -13.05 -9.04
CA PHE A 12 -1.40 -11.66 -8.80
C PHE A 12 -1.27 -11.45 -7.30
N ILE A 13 -0.15 -10.92 -6.85
CA ILE A 13 0.14 -10.67 -5.44
C ILE A 13 0.19 -9.16 -5.25
N ILE A 14 -0.66 -8.64 -4.37
CA ILE A 14 -0.58 -7.27 -3.87
C ILE A 14 0.11 -7.32 -2.52
N LEU A 15 1.23 -6.63 -2.39
CA LEU A 15 1.93 -6.46 -1.13
C LEU A 15 1.78 -5.01 -0.68
N ASP A 16 1.05 -4.81 0.41
CA ASP A 16 0.90 -3.51 1.06
C ASP A 16 1.93 -3.38 2.19
N ILE A 17 2.77 -2.35 2.12
CA ILE A 17 3.81 -2.06 3.10
C ILE A 17 3.57 -0.65 3.64
N VAL A 18 2.99 -0.58 4.83
CA VAL A 18 2.67 0.68 5.50
C VAL A 18 3.95 1.48 5.75
N GLY A 19 3.97 2.73 5.28
CA GLY A 19 5.09 3.65 5.50
C GLY A 19 6.28 3.48 4.55
N LEU A 20 6.16 2.66 3.50
CA LEU A 20 7.20 2.54 2.48
C LEU A 20 7.26 3.80 1.60
N ASP A 21 8.10 4.74 1.99
CA ASP A 21 8.48 5.89 1.16
C ASP A 21 9.59 5.56 0.14
N VAL A 22 9.61 6.29 -0.98
CA VAL A 22 10.63 6.11 -2.03
C VAL A 22 12.06 6.41 -1.56
N SER A 23 12.24 7.24 -0.52
CA SER A 23 13.56 7.49 0.07
C SER A 23 14.17 6.23 0.71
N HIS A 24 13.36 5.24 1.10
CA HIS A 24 13.85 3.94 1.56
C HIS A 24 14.44 3.09 0.43
N LEU A 25 14.10 3.43 -0.82
CA LEU A 25 14.58 2.76 -2.02
C LEU A 25 15.89 3.34 -2.53
N ASP A 26 16.41 4.40 -1.89
CA ASP A 26 17.71 4.95 -2.24
C ASP A 26 18.79 3.86 -2.09
N SER A 27 19.40 3.56 -3.23
CA SER A 27 20.51 2.63 -3.45
C SER A 27 21.72 2.86 -2.55
N SER A 28 21.83 4.03 -1.90
CA SER A 28 22.89 4.30 -0.90
C SER A 28 22.74 3.51 0.39
N SER A 29 21.52 3.06 0.73
CA SER A 29 21.26 2.30 1.95
C SER A 29 21.00 0.83 1.59
N GLN A 30 21.99 -0.04 1.83
CA GLN A 30 21.92 -1.48 1.57
C GLN A 30 20.91 -2.24 2.48
N LYS A 31 19.93 -1.53 3.06
CA LYS A 31 19.06 -1.98 4.14
C LYS A 31 17.94 -2.93 3.69
N TYR A 32 17.50 -2.85 2.43
CA TYR A 32 16.33 -3.60 1.94
C TYR A 32 16.57 -4.28 0.57
N PRO A 33 17.54 -5.22 0.47
CA PRO A 33 18.02 -5.75 -0.81
C PRO A 33 16.94 -6.44 -1.66
N ASN A 34 15.98 -7.12 -1.03
CA ASN A 34 14.87 -7.77 -1.76
C ASN A 34 13.85 -6.77 -2.32
N ILE A 35 13.62 -5.66 -1.63
CA ILE A 35 12.71 -4.61 -2.09
C ILE A 35 13.42 -3.82 -3.20
N SER A 36 14.68 -3.44 -3.01
CA SER A 36 15.46 -2.73 -4.02
C SER A 36 15.60 -3.52 -5.33
N SER A 37 15.76 -4.86 -5.26
CA SER A 37 15.91 -5.69 -6.46
C SER A 37 14.63 -5.80 -7.30
N LEU A 38 13.44 -5.64 -6.71
CA LEU A 38 12.17 -5.60 -7.45
C LEU A 38 12.09 -4.39 -8.38
N PHE A 39 12.64 -3.25 -7.96
CA PHE A 39 12.61 -1.99 -8.72
C PHE A 39 13.77 -1.82 -9.69
N GLN A 40 14.93 -2.43 -9.43
CA GLN A 40 16.12 -2.26 -10.28
C GLN A 40 16.10 -3.14 -11.53
N ASN A 41 15.49 -4.33 -11.47
CA ASN A 41 15.62 -5.33 -12.53
C ASN A 41 14.48 -5.26 -13.56
N GLU A 42 13.23 -5.14 -13.11
CA GLU A 42 12.06 -5.31 -14.00
C GLU A 42 10.82 -4.47 -13.60
N GLY A 43 10.84 -3.81 -12.44
CA GLY A 43 9.70 -3.06 -11.90
C GLY A 43 9.77 -1.55 -12.12
N GLU A 44 8.60 -0.89 -12.12
CA GLU A 44 8.47 0.56 -12.09
C GLU A 44 7.94 1.02 -10.72
N TYR A 45 8.29 2.23 -10.30
CA TYR A 45 7.76 2.85 -9.10
C TYR A 45 7.46 4.34 -9.33
N GLY A 46 6.59 4.88 -8.48
CA GLY A 46 6.20 6.28 -8.52
C GLY A 46 5.46 6.68 -7.25
N TYR A 47 5.14 7.96 -7.16
CA TYR A 47 4.39 8.50 -6.03
C TYR A 47 2.90 8.21 -6.17
N MET A 48 2.32 7.59 -5.16
CA MET A 48 0.86 7.49 -5.03
C MET A 48 0.33 8.70 -4.27
N LYS A 49 -0.65 9.41 -4.84
CA LYS A 49 -1.42 10.40 -4.09
C LYS A 49 -2.52 9.68 -3.31
N PRO A 50 -2.50 9.66 -1.96
CA PRO A 50 -3.53 9.01 -1.18
C PRO A 50 -4.86 9.79 -1.24
N VAL A 51 -5.95 9.10 -0.94
CA VAL A 51 -7.23 9.73 -0.63
C VAL A 51 -7.18 10.47 0.70
N PHE A 52 -8.08 11.43 0.89
CA PHE A 52 -8.29 12.07 2.20
C PHE A 52 -9.47 11.39 2.94
N PRO A 53 -9.35 11.09 4.25
CA PRO A 53 -8.17 11.25 5.09
C PRO A 53 -7.07 10.20 4.81
N SER A 54 -5.81 10.65 4.80
CA SER A 54 -4.64 9.82 4.45
C SER A 54 -4.19 8.91 5.60
N VAL A 55 -5.12 8.13 6.16
CA VAL A 55 -4.85 7.13 7.19
C VAL A 55 -4.98 5.71 6.62
N THR A 56 -4.22 4.77 7.19
CA THR A 56 -4.00 3.40 6.69
C THR A 56 -5.27 2.71 6.20
N SER A 57 -6.26 2.52 7.07
CA SER A 57 -7.50 1.79 6.75
C SER A 57 -8.31 2.46 5.64
N THR A 58 -8.31 3.79 5.60
CA THR A 58 -9.03 4.57 4.58
C THR A 58 -8.37 4.39 3.21
N VAL A 59 -7.04 4.53 3.15
CA VAL A 59 -6.28 4.39 1.90
C VAL A 59 -6.34 2.94 1.39
N GLN A 60 -6.20 1.95 2.28
CA GLN A 60 -6.32 0.53 1.94
C GLN A 60 -7.70 0.18 1.37
N ALA A 61 -8.78 0.66 2.00
CA ALA A 61 -10.13 0.46 1.49
C ALA A 61 -10.32 1.10 0.11
N SER A 62 -9.76 2.29 -0.14
CA SER A 62 -9.78 2.92 -1.46
C SER A 62 -8.99 2.13 -2.51
N ILE A 63 -7.79 1.60 -2.18
CA ILE A 63 -7.00 0.75 -3.09
C ILE A 63 -7.76 -0.52 -3.45
N LEU A 64 -8.34 -1.19 -2.45
CA LEU A 64 -9.04 -2.46 -2.63
C LEU A 64 -10.34 -2.31 -3.45
N THR A 65 -11.08 -1.22 -3.23
CA THR A 65 -12.43 -1.04 -3.81
C THR A 65 -12.46 -0.15 -5.05
N GLY A 66 -11.42 0.65 -5.29
CA GLY A 66 -11.40 1.66 -6.34
C GLY A 66 -12.39 2.81 -6.10
N LYS A 67 -12.87 2.99 -4.86
CA LYS A 67 -13.89 3.99 -4.48
C LYS A 67 -13.30 5.03 -3.53
N TYR A 68 -13.95 6.19 -3.44
CA TYR A 68 -13.59 7.22 -2.46
C TYR A 68 -14.19 6.93 -1.08
N PRO A 69 -13.67 7.54 0.01
CA PRO A 69 -14.18 7.32 1.36
C PRO A 69 -15.67 7.63 1.54
N ARG A 70 -16.20 8.57 0.75
CA ARG A 70 -17.65 8.86 0.71
C ARG A 70 -18.52 7.70 0.23
N ASP A 71 -17.95 6.75 -0.51
CA ASP A 71 -18.66 5.64 -1.15
C ASP A 71 -18.42 4.31 -0.42
N HIS A 72 -17.22 4.09 0.15
CA HIS A 72 -16.92 2.88 0.93
C HIS A 72 -17.05 3.06 2.45
N GLY A 73 -17.20 4.28 2.95
CA GLY A 73 -17.54 4.58 4.35
C GLY A 73 -16.40 4.49 5.37
N ILE A 74 -15.26 3.90 5.02
CA ILE A 74 -14.06 3.83 5.88
C ILE A 74 -13.34 5.18 5.87
N ILE A 75 -13.41 5.93 6.97
CA ILE A 75 -12.88 7.30 7.09
C ILE A 75 -11.87 7.48 8.25
N SER A 76 -11.52 6.40 8.95
CA SER A 76 -10.58 6.43 10.07
C SER A 76 -9.93 5.05 10.23
N ASN A 77 -8.86 4.96 11.04
CA ASN A 77 -8.29 3.68 11.47
C ASN A 77 -9.06 3.04 12.64
N GLY A 78 -10.06 3.73 13.15
CA GLY A 78 -10.74 3.37 14.39
C GLY A 78 -11.62 4.48 14.91
N PHE A 79 -12.34 4.20 15.98
CA PHE A 79 -13.21 5.16 16.66
C PHE A 79 -12.98 5.14 18.16
N PHE A 80 -13.26 6.29 18.78
CA PHE A 80 -13.31 6.37 20.23
C PHE A 80 -14.65 5.82 20.73
N ASP A 81 -14.57 4.74 21.50
CA ASP A 81 -15.67 4.17 22.25
C ASP A 81 -15.93 5.03 23.50
N ARG A 82 -17.07 5.72 23.49
CA ARG A 82 -17.45 6.66 24.56
C ARG A 82 -17.98 5.96 25.80
N GLU A 83 -18.44 4.73 25.69
CA GLU A 83 -18.97 3.98 26.83
C GLU A 83 -17.83 3.50 27.72
N ASN A 84 -16.77 2.97 27.10
CA ASN A 84 -15.61 2.44 27.79
C ASN A 84 -14.42 3.43 27.84
N LEU A 85 -14.59 4.63 27.28
CA LEU A 85 -13.58 5.69 27.21
C LEU A 85 -12.24 5.24 26.61
N GLN A 86 -12.29 4.45 25.54
CA GLN A 86 -11.13 3.85 24.90
C GLN A 86 -11.12 4.07 23.39
N THR A 87 -9.94 4.11 22.79
CA THR A 87 -9.79 4.12 21.33
C THR A 87 -9.74 2.69 20.82
N LEU A 88 -10.66 2.33 19.92
CA LEU A 88 -10.69 1.04 19.24
C LEU A 88 -10.22 1.21 17.80
N PHE A 89 -9.25 0.41 17.39
CA PHE A 89 -8.80 0.34 16.00
C PHE A 89 -9.52 -0.78 15.26
N TRP A 90 -9.63 -0.65 13.94
CA TRP A 90 -10.00 -1.79 13.10
C TRP A 90 -8.90 -2.85 13.17
N GLU A 91 -9.28 -4.12 13.17
CA GLU A 91 -8.33 -5.21 12.94
C GLU A 91 -7.79 -5.09 11.51
N GLN A 92 -6.46 -5.15 11.35
CA GLN A 92 -5.74 -4.99 10.07
C GLN A 92 -4.96 -6.24 9.71
#